data_AF-A0A0F4ZJ08-F1
#
_entry.id   AF-A0A0F4ZJ08-F1
#
_cell.length_a   1.000
_cell.length_b   1.000
_cell.length_c   1.000
_cell.angle_alpha   90.00
_cell.angle_beta   90.00
_cell.angle_gamma   90.00
#
_symmetry.space_group_name_H-M   'P 1'
#
loop_
_entity.id
_entity.type
_entity.pdbx_description
1 polymer ?
#
loop_
_entity_poly.entity_id
_entity_poly.type
_entity_poly.pdbx_seq_one_letter_code
_entity_poly.pdbx_strand_id
1 'polypeptide(L)'
;MKDLFPIPPIPWLSSAVQPLADALNLPTLPLHIHEVLGSALLYSVIFWPISPMLSRVCFPKHYPQLSRARRLNWDAHVVSMVQSIMINGIALWVLYVDPDRKNNDWEHRIWAYTGADAMVQAMAAGYFLWDLVVTSMNLHIFGLGTLAHAISALAVYSLGFKPFLNHYACIFILWELSTPFLNIHWFLDKLNMTGSKLQLYNGMMLIFTFFTARLVFGTWQSFLAMRDIWASINVVPPSVVAGTAKLSNVYNFTTVDSAIPIWLGAAYLASNLTLNSLNFYWFIKMIQAVTKRFTPAKTVVVEKTGSGKSSSTAVKVDAETLKRRKAGVEEERALLDEAGL
;
A
#
# COMPACT_ATOMS: atom_id res chain seq x y z
N MET A 1 -13.19 -21.91 10.72
CA MET A 1 -11.88 -21.39 10.26
C MET A 1 -11.92 -21.38 8.74
N LYS A 2 -11.99 -20.18 8.13
CA LYS A 2 -11.89 -19.96 6.67
C LYS A 2 -10.50 -19.44 6.28
N ASP A 3 -9.54 -19.66 7.18
CA ASP A 3 -8.15 -19.41 6.94
C ASP A 3 -7.67 -20.43 5.89
N LEU A 4 -7.20 -19.93 4.75
CA LEU A 4 -6.69 -20.75 3.65
C LEU A 4 -5.17 -20.78 3.62
N PHE A 5 -4.50 -20.24 4.65
CA PHE A 5 -3.05 -20.28 4.68
C PHE A 5 -2.59 -21.74 4.62
N PRO A 6 -1.64 -22.09 3.72
CA PRO A 6 -1.30 -23.50 3.47
C PRO A 6 -0.69 -24.22 4.67
N ILE A 7 -0.18 -23.47 5.65
CA ILE A 7 0.51 -23.99 6.82
C ILE A 7 -0.40 -23.72 8.03
N PRO A 8 -0.75 -24.73 8.84
CA PRO A 8 -1.53 -24.49 10.05
C PRO A 8 -0.66 -23.85 11.16
N PRO A 9 -1.28 -23.29 12.23
CA PRO A 9 -0.55 -22.75 13.37
C PRO A 9 0.45 -23.76 13.96
N ILE A 10 1.70 -23.30 14.13
CA ILE A 10 2.82 -24.14 14.59
C ILE A 10 2.92 -24.04 16.12
N PRO A 11 2.60 -25.11 16.89
CA PRO A 11 2.40 -24.99 18.35
C PRO A 11 3.58 -24.38 19.11
N TRP A 12 4.80 -24.84 18.84
CA TRP A 12 5.99 -24.34 19.54
C TRP A 12 6.26 -22.86 19.22
N LEU A 13 5.96 -22.41 18.00
CA LEU A 13 6.17 -21.04 17.56
C LEU A 13 5.11 -20.11 18.17
N SER A 14 3.85 -20.56 18.21
CA SER A 14 2.78 -19.88 18.93
C SER A 14 3.14 -19.71 20.40
N SER A 15 3.62 -20.77 21.07
CA SER A 15 4.07 -20.70 22.46
C SER A 15 5.26 -19.76 22.65
N ALA A 16 6.20 -19.71 21.70
CA ALA A 16 7.37 -18.82 21.79
C ALA A 16 7.00 -17.33 21.70
N VAL A 17 5.95 -16.99 20.94
CA VAL A 17 5.48 -15.60 20.78
C VAL A 17 4.42 -15.20 21.79
N GLN A 18 3.82 -16.15 22.52
CA GLN A 18 2.81 -15.89 23.54
C GLN A 18 3.23 -14.81 24.56
N PRO A 19 4.45 -14.80 25.14
CA PRO A 19 4.82 -13.77 26.12
C PRO A 19 4.83 -12.34 25.53
N LEU A 20 5.24 -12.20 24.26
CA LEU A 20 5.20 -10.92 23.55
C LEU A 20 3.75 -10.51 23.25
N ALA A 21 2.94 -11.47 22.83
CA ALA A 21 1.52 -11.25 22.57
C ALA A 21 0.80 -10.81 23.85
N ASP A 22 1.07 -11.43 25.00
CA ASP A 22 0.47 -11.04 26.27
C ASP A 22 0.93 -9.64 26.70
N ALA A 23 2.24 -9.35 26.59
CA ALA A 23 2.80 -8.05 26.96
C ALA A 23 2.25 -6.88 26.12
N LEU A 24 2.00 -7.12 24.83
CA LEU A 24 1.42 -6.12 23.92
C LEU A 24 -0.11 -6.21 23.84
N ASN A 25 -0.71 -7.19 24.53
CA ASN A 25 -2.12 -7.56 24.47
C ASN A 25 -2.59 -7.78 23.00
N LEU A 26 -1.94 -8.70 22.28
CA LEU A 26 -2.19 -9.11 20.89
C LEU A 26 -2.67 -10.58 20.86
N PRO A 27 -3.86 -10.90 21.41
CA PRO A 27 -4.27 -12.28 21.70
C PRO A 27 -4.34 -13.22 20.48
N THR A 28 -4.50 -12.70 19.27
CA THR A 28 -4.56 -13.53 18.06
C THR A 28 -3.23 -13.65 17.32
N LEU A 29 -2.20 -12.88 17.71
CA LEU A 29 -0.86 -12.98 17.10
C LEU A 29 -0.27 -14.39 17.18
N PRO A 30 -0.33 -15.12 18.31
CA PRO A 30 0.20 -16.49 18.37
C PRO A 30 -0.47 -17.45 17.39
N LEU A 31 -1.73 -17.21 17.01
CA LEU A 31 -2.43 -18.02 16.02
C LEU A 31 -1.86 -17.78 14.62
N HIS A 32 -1.51 -16.54 14.30
CA HIS A 32 -1.13 -16.11 12.95
C HIS A 32 0.37 -15.82 12.76
N ILE A 33 1.21 -16.04 13.78
CA ILE A 33 2.65 -15.72 13.70
C ILE A 33 3.36 -16.44 12.55
N HIS A 34 2.97 -17.68 12.29
CA HIS A 34 3.50 -18.49 11.20
C HIS A 34 3.17 -17.88 9.82
N GLU A 35 2.02 -17.22 9.67
CA GLU A 35 1.66 -16.47 8.47
C GLU A 35 2.48 -15.19 8.33
N VAL A 36 2.65 -14.42 9.41
CA VAL A 36 3.48 -13.20 9.42
C VAL A 36 4.91 -13.52 8.97
N LEU A 37 5.53 -14.53 9.60
CA LEU A 37 6.90 -14.95 9.26
C LEU A 37 6.97 -15.62 7.89
N GLY A 38 5.97 -16.42 7.52
CA GLY A 38 5.88 -17.05 6.20
C GLY A 38 5.79 -16.02 5.08
N SER A 39 4.99 -14.98 5.23
CA SER A 39 4.89 -13.86 4.30
C SER A 39 6.18 -13.04 4.24
N ALA A 40 6.78 -12.70 5.39
CA ALA A 40 8.07 -11.99 5.40
C ALA A 40 9.18 -12.79 4.70
N LEU A 41 9.20 -14.12 4.89
CA LEU A 41 10.13 -15.02 4.20
C LEU A 41 9.83 -15.07 2.70
N LEU A 42 8.56 -15.20 2.29
CA LEU A 42 8.15 -15.19 0.89
C LEU A 42 8.68 -13.94 0.18
N TYR A 43 8.47 -12.76 0.74
CA TYR A 43 8.94 -11.52 0.14
C TYR A 43 10.47 -11.38 0.16
N SER A 44 11.14 -11.93 1.17
CA SER A 44 12.61 -12.02 1.20
C SER A 44 13.15 -12.89 0.05
N VAL A 45 12.50 -14.02 -0.20
CA VAL A 45 12.84 -14.94 -1.31
C VAL A 45 12.50 -14.31 -2.66
N ILE A 46 11.42 -13.53 -2.76
CA ILE A 46 11.12 -12.77 -3.98
C ILE A 46 12.21 -11.71 -4.22
N PHE A 47 12.56 -10.95 -3.19
CA PHE A 47 13.49 -9.82 -3.30
C PHE A 47 14.93 -10.23 -3.62
N TRP A 48 15.49 -11.20 -2.89
CA TRP A 48 16.93 -11.49 -2.94
C TRP A 48 17.33 -12.42 -4.10
N PRO A 49 16.75 -13.63 -4.23
CA PRO A 49 17.09 -14.50 -5.36
C PRO A 49 16.17 -14.34 -6.57
N ILE A 50 14.84 -14.32 -6.41
CA ILE A 50 13.91 -14.46 -7.54
C ILE A 50 13.91 -13.22 -8.43
N SER A 51 13.73 -12.03 -7.87
CA SER A 51 13.64 -10.78 -8.66
C SER A 51 14.92 -10.52 -9.46
N PRO A 52 16.14 -10.63 -8.89
CA PRO A 52 17.36 -10.48 -9.68
C PRO A 52 17.52 -11.56 -10.74
N MET A 53 17.13 -12.81 -10.47
CA MET A 53 17.20 -13.90 -11.44
C MET A 53 16.25 -13.64 -12.62
N LEU A 54 14.97 -13.41 -12.35
CA LEU A 54 13.97 -13.14 -13.37
C LEU A 54 14.29 -11.86 -14.14
N SER A 55 14.71 -10.80 -13.46
CA SER A 55 15.05 -9.52 -14.10
C SER A 55 16.26 -9.63 -15.03
N ARG A 56 17.24 -10.48 -14.72
CA ARG A 56 18.36 -10.79 -15.64
C ARG A 56 17.90 -11.55 -16.89
N VAL A 57 16.89 -12.42 -16.77
CA VAL A 57 16.36 -13.21 -17.89
C VAL A 57 15.42 -12.38 -18.75
N CYS A 58 14.51 -11.63 -18.14
CA CYS A 58 13.51 -10.82 -18.84
C CYS A 58 14.10 -9.52 -19.41
N PHE A 59 15.07 -8.92 -18.71
CA PHE A 59 15.68 -7.64 -19.08
C PHE A 59 17.22 -7.69 -19.12
N PRO A 60 17.81 -8.62 -19.90
CA PRO A 60 19.25 -8.91 -19.90
C PRO A 60 20.11 -7.71 -20.32
N LYS A 61 19.54 -6.82 -21.13
CA LYS A 61 20.22 -5.61 -21.61
C LYS A 61 20.06 -4.39 -20.69
N HIS A 62 19.16 -4.43 -19.71
CA HIS A 62 18.88 -3.29 -18.84
C HIS A 62 19.30 -3.56 -17.39
N TYR A 63 18.77 -4.62 -16.76
CA TYR A 63 18.96 -4.85 -15.32
C TYR A 63 20.44 -4.98 -14.89
N PRO A 64 21.32 -5.71 -15.61
CA PRO A 64 22.73 -5.80 -15.23
C PRO A 64 23.50 -4.47 -15.29
N GLN A 65 23.02 -3.49 -16.07
CA GLN A 65 23.65 -2.18 -16.21
C GLN A 65 23.25 -1.21 -15.09
N LEU A 66 22.25 -1.56 -14.28
CA LEU A 66 21.80 -0.73 -13.17
C LEU A 66 22.81 -0.73 -12.03
N SER A 67 23.01 0.44 -11.42
CA SER A 67 23.75 0.56 -10.17
C SER A 67 23.12 -0.29 -9.06
N ARG A 68 23.88 -0.63 -8.03
CA ARG A 68 23.37 -1.44 -6.90
C ARG A 68 22.10 -0.84 -6.29
N ALA A 69 22.08 0.48 -6.05
CA ALA A 69 20.93 1.17 -5.50
C ALA A 69 19.69 1.08 -6.41
N ARG A 70 19.86 1.24 -7.73
CA ARG A 70 18.76 1.12 -8.70
C ARG A 70 18.25 -0.31 -8.84
N ARG A 71 19.13 -1.32 -8.69
CA ARG A 71 18.70 -2.72 -8.65
C ARG A 71 17.86 -3.01 -7.42
N LEU A 72 18.29 -2.57 -6.24
CA LEU A 72 17.50 -2.73 -5.01
C LEU A 72 16.13 -2.06 -5.13
N ASN A 73 16.06 -0.85 -5.68
CA ASN A 73 14.79 -0.19 -5.92
C ASN A 73 13.92 -0.96 -6.94
N TRP A 74 14.52 -1.42 -8.04
CA TRP A 74 13.85 -2.28 -9.02
C TRP A 74 13.27 -3.55 -8.40
N ASP A 75 14.07 -4.25 -7.59
CA ASP A 75 13.67 -5.49 -6.94
C ASP A 75 12.56 -5.25 -5.90
N ALA A 76 12.55 -4.08 -5.24
CA ALA A 76 11.47 -3.69 -4.34
C ALA A 76 10.15 -3.46 -5.08
N HIS A 77 10.18 -2.85 -6.28
CA HIS A 77 9.00 -2.71 -7.13
C HIS A 77 8.45 -4.07 -7.61
N VAL A 78 9.33 -5.07 -7.84
CA VAL A 78 8.89 -6.44 -8.14
C VAL A 78 8.15 -7.05 -6.95
N VAL A 79 8.67 -6.88 -5.74
CA VAL A 79 7.99 -7.37 -4.52
C VAL A 79 6.66 -6.67 -4.31
N SER A 80 6.61 -5.34 -4.45
CA SER A 80 5.38 -4.53 -4.35
C SER A 80 4.34 -4.96 -5.38
N MET A 81 4.74 -5.26 -6.62
CA MET A 81 3.85 -5.82 -7.65
C MET A 81 3.25 -7.16 -7.23
N VAL A 82 4.08 -8.10 -6.77
CA VAL A 82 3.61 -9.44 -6.37
C VAL A 82 2.71 -9.34 -5.14
N GLN A 83 3.08 -8.54 -4.15
CA GLN A 83 2.29 -8.32 -2.95
C GLN A 83 0.93 -7.75 -3.31
N SER A 84 0.88 -6.68 -4.09
CA SER A 84 -0.38 -5.95 -4.34
C SER A 84 -1.33 -6.79 -5.19
N ILE A 85 -0.84 -7.57 -6.17
CA ILE A 85 -1.71 -8.50 -6.91
C ILE A 85 -2.25 -9.60 -5.98
N MET A 86 -1.36 -10.23 -5.21
CA MET A 86 -1.73 -11.37 -4.36
C MET A 86 -2.69 -10.97 -3.24
N ILE A 87 -2.35 -9.95 -2.46
CA ILE A 87 -3.13 -9.59 -1.26
C ILE A 87 -4.51 -9.03 -1.63
N ASN A 88 -4.60 -8.24 -2.70
CA ASN A 88 -5.89 -7.72 -3.17
C ASN A 88 -6.78 -8.85 -3.71
N GLY A 89 -6.21 -9.81 -4.43
CA GLY A 89 -6.94 -10.99 -4.90
C GLY A 89 -7.53 -11.79 -3.74
N ILE A 90 -6.72 -12.05 -2.72
CA ILE A 90 -7.17 -12.77 -1.51
C ILE A 90 -8.20 -11.94 -0.74
N ALA A 91 -7.97 -10.64 -0.52
CA ALA A 91 -8.89 -9.78 0.20
C ALA A 91 -10.26 -9.68 -0.50
N LEU A 92 -10.29 -9.50 -1.82
CA LEU A 92 -11.55 -9.50 -2.59
C LEU A 92 -12.27 -10.84 -2.50
N TRP A 93 -11.53 -11.95 -2.53
CA TRP A 93 -12.10 -13.27 -2.34
C TRP A 93 -12.72 -13.41 -0.94
N VAL A 94 -12.00 -13.05 0.13
CA VAL A 94 -12.51 -13.08 1.51
C VAL A 94 -13.76 -12.22 1.67
N LEU A 95 -13.75 -11.00 1.13
CA LEU A 95 -14.89 -10.09 1.13
C LEU A 95 -16.14 -10.69 0.47
N TYR A 96 -15.96 -11.54 -0.54
CA TYR A 96 -17.05 -12.19 -1.25
C TYR A 96 -17.54 -13.48 -0.56
N VAL A 97 -16.62 -14.31 -0.07
CA VAL A 97 -16.95 -15.67 0.38
C VAL A 97 -17.24 -15.81 1.87
N ASP A 98 -16.82 -14.86 2.72
CA ASP A 98 -16.94 -15.02 4.17
C ASP A 98 -18.36 -14.65 4.67
N PRO A 99 -19.24 -15.61 5.03
CA PRO A 99 -20.56 -15.31 5.57
C PRO A 99 -20.52 -14.61 6.93
N ASP A 100 -19.45 -14.72 7.71
CA ASP A 100 -19.37 -14.08 9.03
C ASP A 100 -19.38 -12.55 8.83
N ARG A 101 -18.82 -12.07 7.71
CA ARG A 101 -18.86 -10.65 7.28
C ARG A 101 -20.21 -10.15 6.78
N LYS A 102 -21.22 -11.02 6.61
CA LYS A 102 -22.58 -10.59 6.23
C LYS A 102 -23.24 -9.79 7.33
N ASN A 103 -22.88 -10.03 8.59
CA ASN A 103 -23.28 -9.13 9.65
C ASN A 103 -22.49 -7.83 9.52
N ASN A 104 -23.19 -6.75 9.19
CA ASN A 104 -22.58 -5.47 8.87
C ASN A 104 -23.09 -4.38 9.82
N ASP A 105 -23.32 -4.73 11.10
CA ASP A 105 -23.45 -3.73 12.16
C ASP A 105 -22.07 -3.17 12.54
N TRP A 106 -22.05 -2.08 13.30
CA TRP A 106 -20.79 -1.43 13.70
C TRP A 106 -20.01 -2.25 14.74
N GLU A 107 -20.68 -2.99 15.62
CA GLU A 107 -20.03 -3.79 16.67
C GLU A 107 -19.20 -4.92 16.04
N HIS A 108 -19.78 -5.59 15.05
CA HIS A 108 -19.13 -6.63 14.27
C HIS A 108 -17.91 -6.05 13.54
N ARG A 109 -18.04 -4.90 12.88
CA ARG A 109 -16.89 -4.29 12.19
C ARG A 109 -15.74 -3.87 13.11
N ILE A 110 -16.01 -3.59 14.38
CA ILE A 110 -14.98 -3.23 15.36
C ILE A 110 -14.36 -4.47 16.02
N TRP A 111 -15.17 -5.40 16.52
CA TRP A 111 -14.73 -6.45 17.44
C TRP A 111 -14.74 -7.86 16.87
N ALA A 112 -15.34 -8.08 15.70
CA ALA A 112 -15.37 -9.41 15.10
C ALA A 112 -13.96 -9.86 14.72
N TYR A 113 -13.65 -11.09 15.11
CA TYR A 113 -12.52 -11.84 14.61
C TYR A 113 -13.02 -12.89 13.62
N THR A 114 -12.39 -12.95 12.45
CA THR A 114 -12.49 -14.10 11.55
C THR A 114 -11.09 -14.54 11.17
N GLY A 115 -10.88 -15.85 11.05
CA GLY A 115 -9.57 -16.37 10.63
C GLY A 115 -9.17 -15.90 9.22
N ALA A 116 -10.14 -15.64 8.33
CA ALA A 116 -9.86 -15.16 6.98
C ALA A 116 -9.38 -13.70 6.97
N ASP A 117 -10.03 -12.82 7.75
CA ASP A 117 -9.60 -11.43 7.88
C ASP A 117 -8.25 -11.33 8.60
N ALA A 118 -8.07 -12.12 9.66
CA ALA A 118 -6.81 -12.21 10.39
C ALA A 118 -5.67 -12.78 9.53
N MET A 119 -5.95 -13.72 8.63
CA MET A 119 -4.97 -14.20 7.65
C MET A 119 -4.51 -13.09 6.70
N VAL A 120 -5.44 -12.34 6.10
CA VAL A 120 -5.09 -11.20 5.22
C VAL A 120 -4.29 -10.16 5.99
N GLN A 121 -4.69 -9.86 7.22
CA GLN A 121 -3.97 -8.96 8.11
C GLN A 121 -2.55 -9.46 8.43
N ALA A 122 -2.39 -10.75 8.73
CA ALA A 122 -1.09 -11.34 9.05
C ALA A 122 -0.16 -11.36 7.84
N MET A 123 -0.68 -11.67 6.65
CA MET A 123 0.07 -11.57 5.41
C MET A 123 0.52 -10.12 5.13
N ALA A 124 -0.34 -9.14 5.37
CA ALA A 124 0.00 -7.72 5.27
C ALA A 124 1.06 -7.30 6.31
N ALA A 125 0.92 -7.73 7.57
CA ALA A 125 1.91 -7.49 8.60
C ALA A 125 3.27 -8.11 8.23
N GLY A 126 3.29 -9.32 7.65
CA GLY A 126 4.50 -9.96 7.16
C GLY A 126 5.18 -9.20 6.03
N TYR A 127 4.40 -8.62 5.10
CA TYR A 127 4.92 -7.71 4.09
C TYR A 127 5.58 -6.47 4.70
N PHE A 128 4.90 -5.77 5.62
CA PHE A 128 5.44 -4.56 6.23
C PHE A 128 6.60 -4.84 7.19
N LEU A 129 6.67 -6.05 7.76
CA LEU A 129 7.85 -6.51 8.49
C LEU A 129 9.05 -6.66 7.55
N TRP A 130 8.86 -7.28 6.38
CA TRP A 130 9.88 -7.37 5.35
C TRP A 130 10.31 -5.98 4.87
N ASP A 131 9.35 -5.10 4.58
CA ASP A 131 9.62 -3.74 4.12
C ASP A 131 10.40 -2.94 5.17
N LEU A 132 10.01 -3.02 6.45
CA LEU A 132 10.74 -2.40 7.56
C LEU A 132 12.19 -2.86 7.61
N VAL A 133 12.45 -4.16 7.49
CA VAL A 133 13.81 -4.71 7.51
C VAL A 133 14.63 -4.23 6.30
N VAL A 134 14.10 -4.38 5.09
CA VAL A 134 14.81 -4.00 3.86
C VAL A 134 15.05 -2.50 3.79
N THR A 135 14.05 -1.69 4.13
CA THR A 135 14.14 -0.24 4.14
C THR A 135 15.12 0.24 5.22
N SER A 136 15.11 -0.35 6.42
CA SER A 136 16.09 -0.01 7.48
C SER A 136 17.53 -0.33 7.07
N MET A 137 17.76 -1.48 6.44
CA MET A 137 19.09 -1.88 5.95
C MET A 137 19.59 -1.00 4.80
N ASN A 138 18.68 -0.35 4.08
CA ASN A 138 18.96 0.42 2.88
C ASN A 138 18.43 1.86 2.99
N LEU A 139 18.50 2.45 4.19
CA LEU A 139 17.88 3.75 4.48
C LEU A 139 18.40 4.88 3.59
N HIS A 140 19.68 4.82 3.19
CA HIS A 140 20.28 5.78 2.25
C HIS A 140 19.73 5.71 0.82
N ILE A 141 18.98 4.66 0.48
CA ILE A 141 18.36 4.44 -0.83
C ILE A 141 16.88 4.79 -0.76
N PHE A 142 16.16 4.27 0.22
CA PHE A 142 14.70 4.42 0.33
C PHE A 142 14.26 5.66 1.11
N GLY A 143 15.12 6.20 1.99
CA GLY A 143 14.84 7.42 2.75
C GLY A 143 13.93 7.23 3.96
N LEU A 144 13.80 8.31 4.74
CA LEU A 144 13.05 8.31 6.01
C LEU A 144 11.54 8.23 5.82
N GLY A 145 11.01 8.73 4.70
CA GLY A 145 9.58 8.68 4.40
C GLY A 145 9.07 7.24 4.30
N THR A 146 9.73 6.43 3.49
CA THR A 146 9.42 5.00 3.33
C THR A 146 9.64 4.22 4.63
N LEU A 147 10.66 4.57 5.43
CA LEU A 147 10.85 3.96 6.75
C LEU A 147 9.68 4.26 7.69
N ALA A 148 9.24 5.52 7.76
CA ALA A 148 8.09 5.91 8.57
C ALA A 148 6.80 5.22 8.09
N HIS A 149 6.64 5.07 6.78
CA HIS A 149 5.55 4.28 6.19
C HIS A 149 5.60 2.81 6.67
N ALA A 150 6.73 2.13 6.53
CA ALA A 150 6.89 0.73 6.93
C ALA A 150 6.59 0.52 8.44
N ILE A 151 7.10 1.41 9.30
CA ILE A 151 6.83 1.36 10.75
C ILE A 151 5.34 1.55 11.04
N SER A 152 4.73 2.58 10.45
CA SER A 152 3.32 2.89 10.71
C SER A 152 2.37 1.80 10.18
N ALA A 153 2.63 1.28 8.99
CA ALA A 153 1.85 0.20 8.40
C ALA A 153 1.99 -1.10 9.20
N LEU A 154 3.21 -1.48 9.58
CA LEU A 154 3.43 -2.65 10.45
C LEU A 154 2.69 -2.50 11.79
N ALA A 155 2.74 -1.32 12.41
CA ALA A 155 2.04 -1.05 13.65
C ALA A 155 0.52 -1.20 13.49
N VAL A 156 -0.08 -0.60 12.46
CA VAL A 156 -1.53 -0.66 12.22
C VAL A 156 -2.01 -2.09 11.94
N TYR A 157 -1.31 -2.85 11.10
CA TYR A 157 -1.67 -4.25 10.84
C TYR A 157 -1.41 -5.16 12.04
N SER A 158 -0.41 -4.84 12.88
CA SER A 158 -0.17 -5.58 14.13
C SER A 158 -1.24 -5.29 15.19
N LEU A 159 -1.77 -4.06 15.25
CA LEU A 159 -2.85 -3.71 16.18
C LEU A 159 -4.13 -4.51 15.93
N GLY A 160 -4.38 -4.95 14.70
CA GLY A 160 -5.51 -5.81 14.39
C GLY A 160 -5.42 -7.23 14.99
N PHE A 161 -4.30 -7.61 15.64
CA PHE A 161 -4.23 -8.82 16.44
C PHE A 161 -4.89 -8.66 17.83
N LYS A 162 -5.32 -7.44 18.16
CA LYS A 162 -6.37 -7.18 19.16
C LYS A 162 -7.74 -7.40 18.55
N PRO A 163 -8.79 -7.60 19.36
CA PRO A 163 -10.17 -7.48 18.90
C PRO A 163 -10.47 -6.02 18.55
N PHE A 164 -9.91 -5.53 17.45
CA PHE A 164 -9.99 -4.15 17.02
C PHE A 164 -9.71 -4.03 15.53
N LEU A 165 -10.73 -3.66 14.75
CA LEU A 165 -10.65 -3.36 13.32
C LEU A 165 -10.16 -4.50 12.42
N ASN A 166 -10.17 -5.75 12.89
CA ASN A 166 -9.81 -6.90 12.06
C ASN A 166 -10.67 -6.98 10.78
N HIS A 167 -11.98 -6.71 10.89
CA HIS A 167 -12.88 -6.60 9.75
C HIS A 167 -12.43 -5.58 8.69
N TYR A 168 -11.83 -4.48 9.12
CA TYR A 168 -11.36 -3.41 8.23
C TYR A 168 -10.01 -3.73 7.57
N ALA A 169 -9.26 -4.73 8.03
CA ALA A 169 -7.98 -5.09 7.43
C ALA A 169 -8.13 -5.47 5.94
N CYS A 170 -9.08 -6.36 5.63
CA CYS A 170 -9.42 -6.74 4.25
C CYS A 170 -9.95 -5.58 3.40
N ILE A 171 -10.53 -4.55 4.03
CA ILE A 171 -11.05 -3.39 3.33
C ILE A 171 -9.88 -2.45 3.01
N PHE A 172 -9.10 -2.06 4.02
CA PHE A 172 -8.03 -1.08 3.89
C PHE A 172 -6.86 -1.56 3.03
N ILE A 173 -6.61 -2.87 2.96
CA ILE A 173 -5.60 -3.40 2.05
C ILE A 173 -5.95 -3.19 0.57
N LEU A 174 -7.25 -3.01 0.23
CA LEU A 174 -7.69 -2.72 -1.15
C LEU A 174 -7.21 -1.35 -1.68
N TRP A 175 -6.61 -0.51 -0.83
CA TRP A 175 -5.97 0.71 -1.28
C TRP A 175 -4.77 0.41 -2.17
N GLU A 176 -4.24 -0.81 -2.11
CA GLU A 176 -3.18 -1.28 -2.99
C GLU A 176 -3.67 -1.65 -4.39
N LEU A 177 -4.97 -1.57 -4.70
CA LEU A 177 -5.50 -1.94 -6.04
C LEU A 177 -4.89 -1.14 -7.19
N SER A 178 -4.44 0.10 -6.93
CA SER A 178 -3.75 0.91 -7.94
C SER A 178 -2.24 0.63 -8.05
N THR A 179 -1.65 -0.04 -7.05
CA THR A 179 -0.21 -0.29 -6.94
C THR A 179 0.38 -1.14 -8.06
N PRO A 180 -0.33 -2.15 -8.63
CA PRO A 180 0.15 -2.85 -9.81
C PRO A 180 0.34 -1.91 -11.02
N PHE A 181 -0.63 -1.03 -11.29
CA PHE A 181 -0.55 -0.10 -12.42
C PHE A 181 0.54 0.94 -12.21
N LEU A 182 0.76 1.35 -10.97
CA LEU A 182 1.85 2.24 -10.60
C LEU A 182 3.21 1.59 -10.87
N ASN A 183 3.43 0.38 -10.37
CA ASN A 183 4.68 -0.36 -10.60
C ASN A 183 4.93 -0.58 -12.10
N ILE A 184 3.89 -0.93 -12.89
CA ILE A 184 4.01 -1.03 -14.36
C ILE A 184 4.44 0.33 -14.94
N HIS A 185 3.84 1.43 -14.48
CA HIS A 185 4.17 2.76 -14.98
C HIS A 185 5.63 3.11 -14.69
N TRP A 186 6.10 2.80 -13.48
CA TRP A 186 7.49 2.97 -13.05
C TRP A 186 8.45 2.14 -13.89
N PHE A 187 8.17 0.84 -14.09
CA PHE A 187 9.02 -0.03 -14.92
C PHE A 187 9.12 0.46 -16.35
N LEU A 188 8.01 0.92 -16.96
CA LEU A 188 8.03 1.48 -18.30
C LEU A 188 8.92 2.72 -18.39
N ASP A 189 8.96 3.56 -17.35
CA ASP A 189 9.88 4.70 -17.31
C ASP A 189 11.35 4.26 -17.18
N LYS A 190 11.66 3.32 -16.28
CA LYS A 190 13.03 2.83 -16.11
C LYS A 190 13.55 2.01 -17.30
N LEU A 191 12.65 1.44 -18.11
CA LEU A 191 12.95 0.77 -19.37
C LEU A 191 13.05 1.72 -20.58
N ASN A 192 13.00 3.04 -20.35
CA ASN A 192 13.01 4.06 -21.41
C ASN A 192 11.84 3.92 -22.40
N MET A 193 10.70 3.40 -21.95
CA MET A 193 9.46 3.26 -22.73
C MET A 193 8.51 4.44 -22.49
N THR A 194 9.03 5.56 -21.99
CA THR A 194 8.25 6.75 -21.68
C THR A 194 7.63 7.35 -22.94
N GLY A 195 6.32 7.62 -22.90
CA GLY A 195 5.54 8.11 -24.04
C GLY A 195 4.98 7.01 -24.95
N SER A 196 5.23 5.73 -24.67
CA SER A 196 4.63 4.62 -25.42
C SER A 196 3.11 4.52 -25.22
N LYS A 197 2.40 3.92 -26.19
CA LYS A 197 0.96 3.63 -26.05
C LYS A 197 0.67 2.77 -24.82
N LEU A 198 1.55 1.81 -24.51
CA LEU A 198 1.43 0.96 -23.32
C LEU A 198 1.47 1.79 -22.03
N GLN A 199 2.42 2.72 -21.91
CA GLN A 199 2.50 3.61 -20.74
C GLN A 199 1.28 4.53 -20.65
N LEU A 200 0.74 5.00 -21.77
CA LEU A 200 -0.49 5.80 -21.80
C LEU A 200 -1.70 5.02 -21.28
N TYR A 201 -1.97 3.83 -21.84
CA TYR A 201 -3.10 3.00 -21.40
C TYR A 201 -2.97 2.61 -19.92
N ASN A 202 -1.77 2.21 -19.50
CA ASN A 202 -1.49 1.91 -18.10
C ASN A 202 -1.67 3.15 -17.20
N GLY A 203 -1.24 4.34 -17.63
CA GLY A 203 -1.44 5.59 -16.91
C GLY A 203 -2.92 5.94 -16.71
N MET A 204 -3.78 5.69 -17.71
CA MET A 204 -5.23 5.86 -17.56
C MET A 204 -5.81 4.88 -16.53
N MET A 205 -5.41 3.62 -16.57
CA MET A 205 -5.82 2.61 -15.59
C MET A 205 -5.33 2.97 -14.17
N LEU A 206 -4.11 3.46 -14.04
CA LEU A 206 -3.56 3.94 -12.78
C LEU A 206 -4.41 5.07 -12.18
N ILE A 207 -4.72 6.11 -12.97
CA ILE A 207 -5.56 7.22 -12.49
C ILE A 207 -6.95 6.74 -12.10
N PHE A 208 -7.57 5.90 -12.93
CA PHE A 208 -8.91 5.36 -12.67
C PHE A 208 -8.96 4.52 -11.39
N THR A 209 -8.01 3.59 -11.23
CA THR A 209 -7.95 2.73 -10.05
C THR A 209 -7.56 3.51 -8.80
N PHE A 210 -6.65 4.48 -8.89
CA PHE A 210 -6.30 5.35 -7.76
C PHE A 210 -7.52 6.15 -7.30
N PHE A 211 -8.24 6.77 -8.23
CA PHE A 211 -9.45 7.54 -7.93
C PHE A 211 -10.53 6.67 -7.27
N THR A 212 -10.85 5.52 -7.87
CA THR A 212 -11.93 4.67 -7.40
C THR A 212 -11.59 3.97 -6.08
N ALA A 213 -10.41 3.36 -5.97
CA ALA A 213 -10.01 2.59 -4.79
C ALA A 213 -9.65 3.50 -3.60
N ARG A 214 -8.90 4.59 -3.81
CA ARG A 214 -8.40 5.43 -2.70
C ARG A 214 -9.31 6.62 -2.38
N LEU A 215 -9.77 7.37 -3.39
CA LEU A 215 -10.54 8.61 -3.15
C LEU A 215 -12.03 8.33 -2.92
N VAL A 216 -12.64 7.42 -3.68
CA VAL A 216 -14.08 7.12 -3.53
C VAL A 216 -14.29 6.05 -2.47
N PHE A 217 -13.90 4.82 -2.77
CA PHE A 217 -14.08 3.68 -1.85
C PHE A 217 -13.31 3.91 -0.55
N GLY A 218 -12.05 4.33 -0.66
CA GLY A 218 -11.19 4.48 0.50
C GLY A 218 -11.66 5.55 1.49
N THR A 219 -12.04 6.74 1.00
CA THR A 219 -12.61 7.80 1.86
C THR A 219 -13.93 7.37 2.50
N TRP A 220 -14.79 6.66 1.77
CA TRP A 220 -16.06 6.18 2.33
C TRP A 220 -15.84 5.17 3.47
N GLN A 221 -14.96 4.20 3.26
CA GLN A 221 -14.62 3.20 4.27
C GLN A 221 -13.88 3.81 5.46
N SER A 222 -13.05 4.82 5.22
CA SER A 222 -12.42 5.65 6.24
C SER A 222 -13.45 6.35 7.13
N PHE A 223 -14.52 6.90 6.54
CA PHE A 223 -15.62 7.50 7.28
C PHE A 223 -16.37 6.46 8.12
N LEU A 224 -16.69 5.29 7.56
CA LEU A 224 -17.36 4.20 8.29
C LEU A 224 -16.52 3.71 9.47
N ALA A 225 -15.22 3.46 9.26
CA ALA A 225 -14.32 3.06 10.33
C ALA A 225 -14.27 4.11 11.43
N MET A 226 -14.20 5.40 11.07
CA MET A 226 -14.19 6.48 12.06
C MET A 226 -15.49 6.54 12.86
N ARG A 227 -16.64 6.44 12.19
CA ARG A 227 -17.95 6.41 12.85
C ARG A 227 -18.05 5.25 13.85
N ASP A 228 -17.60 4.08 13.44
CA ASP A 228 -17.67 2.87 14.27
C ASP A 228 -16.67 2.89 15.43
N ILE A 229 -15.45 3.41 15.21
CA ILE A 229 -14.48 3.66 16.28
C ILE A 229 -15.06 4.66 17.29
N TRP A 230 -15.69 5.74 16.81
CA TRP A 230 -16.30 6.73 17.69
C TRP A 230 -17.44 6.15 18.53
N ALA A 231 -18.29 5.32 17.92
CA ALA A 231 -19.38 4.63 18.61
C ALA A 231 -18.90 3.63 19.67
N SER A 232 -17.66 3.14 19.56
CA SER A 232 -17.08 2.15 20.47
C SER A 232 -16.18 2.76 21.55
N ILE A 233 -15.98 4.09 21.58
CA ILE A 233 -15.18 4.76 22.61
C ILE A 233 -15.79 4.52 23.99
N ASN A 234 -14.99 3.96 24.89
CA ASN A 234 -15.38 3.59 26.26
C ASN A 234 -16.60 2.64 26.36
N VAL A 235 -16.93 1.93 25.28
CA VAL A 235 -18.00 0.92 25.27
C VAL A 235 -17.38 -0.46 25.45
N VAL A 236 -17.83 -1.19 26.47
CA VAL A 236 -17.49 -2.61 26.66
C VAL A 236 -18.30 -3.44 25.65
N PRO A 237 -17.69 -4.39 24.91
CA PRO A 237 -18.40 -5.20 23.93
C PRO A 237 -19.64 -5.88 24.53
N PRO A 238 -20.84 -5.79 23.92
CA PRO A 238 -22.06 -6.39 24.47
C PRO A 238 -21.97 -7.90 24.70
N SER A 239 -21.22 -8.61 23.87
CA SER A 239 -20.94 -10.05 24.03
C SER A 239 -20.19 -10.37 25.33
N VAL A 240 -19.35 -9.44 25.82
CA VAL A 240 -18.64 -9.58 27.11
C VAL A 240 -19.60 -9.33 28.26
N VAL A 241 -20.42 -8.27 28.18
CA VAL A 241 -21.42 -7.93 29.20
C VAL A 241 -22.46 -9.05 29.37
N ALA A 242 -22.90 -9.65 28.27
CA ALA A 242 -23.84 -10.76 28.27
C ALA A 242 -23.22 -12.12 28.68
N GLY A 243 -21.89 -12.19 28.87
CA GLY A 243 -21.20 -13.45 29.17
C GLY A 243 -21.16 -14.44 28.00
N THR A 244 -21.48 -14.00 26.78
CA THR A 244 -21.58 -14.85 25.58
C THR A 244 -20.33 -14.80 24.69
N ALA A 245 -19.37 -13.92 24.97
CA ALA A 245 -18.15 -13.73 24.18
C ALA A 245 -17.42 -15.06 23.90
N LYS A 246 -17.18 -15.87 24.94
CA LYS A 246 -16.47 -17.16 24.81
C LYS A 246 -17.28 -18.26 24.11
N LEU A 247 -18.60 -18.09 23.95
CA LEU A 247 -19.47 -19.00 23.22
C LEU A 247 -19.50 -18.69 21.71
N SER A 248 -19.12 -17.47 21.33
CA SER A 248 -19.05 -17.03 19.93
C SER A 248 -17.68 -17.29 19.35
N ASN A 249 -17.61 -17.94 18.19
CA ASN A 249 -16.35 -18.08 17.44
C ASN A 249 -15.82 -16.75 16.90
N VAL A 250 -16.66 -15.70 16.86
CA VAL A 250 -16.35 -14.38 16.30
C VAL A 250 -15.90 -13.40 17.38
N TYR A 251 -16.42 -13.53 18.60
CA TYR A 251 -16.15 -12.63 19.72
C TYR A 251 -15.33 -13.28 20.84
N ASN A 252 -14.80 -14.48 20.64
CA ASN A 252 -14.04 -15.23 21.65
C ASN A 252 -12.79 -14.49 22.19
N PHE A 253 -12.24 -13.54 21.43
CA PHE A 253 -11.08 -12.73 21.84
C PHE A 253 -11.45 -11.40 22.49
N THR A 254 -12.74 -11.03 22.53
CA THR A 254 -13.17 -9.79 23.20
C THR A 254 -13.10 -9.95 24.72
N THR A 255 -12.75 -8.85 25.38
CA THR A 255 -12.59 -8.72 26.83
C THR A 255 -13.08 -7.33 27.27
N VAL A 256 -13.14 -7.09 28.58
CA VAL A 256 -13.41 -5.74 29.11
C VAL A 256 -12.40 -4.69 28.64
N ASP A 257 -11.15 -5.11 28.40
CA ASP A 257 -10.07 -4.25 27.88
C ASP A 257 -10.16 -4.00 26.37
N SER A 258 -11.18 -4.54 25.70
CA SER A 258 -11.46 -4.28 24.27
C SER A 258 -12.22 -2.98 24.05
N ALA A 259 -12.61 -2.28 25.12
CA ALA A 259 -13.14 -0.93 25.04
C ALA A 259 -12.08 0.01 24.47
N ILE A 260 -12.44 0.80 23.46
CA ILE A 260 -11.47 1.67 22.79
C ILE A 260 -11.30 2.96 23.60
N PRO A 261 -10.08 3.28 24.04
CA PRO A 261 -9.85 4.53 24.76
C PRO A 261 -9.90 5.72 23.80
N ILE A 262 -10.33 6.87 24.31
CA ILE A 262 -10.49 8.09 23.49
C ILE A 262 -9.21 8.51 22.76
N TRP A 263 -8.03 8.31 23.36
CA TRP A 263 -6.75 8.65 22.74
C TRP A 263 -6.48 7.80 21.50
N LEU A 264 -6.90 6.52 21.51
CA LEU A 264 -6.74 5.62 20.36
C LEU A 264 -7.69 6.05 19.25
N GLY A 265 -8.94 6.40 19.58
CA GLY A 265 -9.87 6.99 18.63
C GLY A 265 -9.33 8.27 17.99
N ALA A 266 -8.75 9.17 18.80
CA ALA A 266 -8.12 10.41 18.31
C ALA A 266 -6.90 10.15 17.42
N ALA A 267 -6.05 9.16 17.78
CA ALA A 267 -4.90 8.77 16.98
C ALA A 267 -5.32 8.20 15.61
N TYR A 268 -6.39 7.40 15.58
CA TYR A 268 -6.98 6.91 14.33
C TYR A 268 -7.58 8.05 13.52
N LEU A 269 -8.23 9.03 14.14
CA LEU A 269 -8.76 10.21 13.44
C LEU A 269 -7.64 11.01 12.76
N ALA A 270 -6.57 11.30 13.50
CA ALA A 270 -5.40 11.97 12.95
C ALA A 270 -4.80 11.20 11.78
N SER A 271 -4.55 9.90 11.96
CA SER A 271 -4.01 9.02 10.90
C SER A 271 -4.89 8.99 9.67
N ASN A 272 -6.21 8.89 9.87
CA ASN A 272 -7.20 8.82 8.81
C ASN A 272 -7.25 10.12 7.99
N LEU A 273 -7.23 11.28 8.67
CA LEU A 273 -7.17 12.59 8.01
C LEU A 273 -5.87 12.77 7.22
N THR A 274 -4.73 12.37 7.79
CA THR A 274 -3.43 12.45 7.14
C THR A 274 -3.38 11.57 5.89
N LEU A 275 -3.74 10.29 6.00
CA LEU A 275 -3.68 9.34 4.88
C LEU A 275 -4.64 9.72 3.74
N ASN A 276 -5.87 10.13 4.06
CA ASN A 276 -6.80 10.58 3.03
C ASN A 276 -6.30 11.87 2.37
N SER A 277 -5.81 12.83 3.15
CA SER A 277 -5.25 14.07 2.60
C SER A 277 -4.05 13.80 1.69
N LEU A 278 -3.20 12.83 2.04
CA LEU A 278 -2.10 12.39 1.21
C LEU A 278 -2.58 11.74 -0.10
N ASN A 279 -3.65 10.94 -0.06
CA ASN A 279 -4.28 10.39 -1.27
C ASN A 279 -4.81 11.51 -2.19
N PHE A 280 -5.51 12.51 -1.67
CA PHE A 280 -5.96 13.65 -2.45
C PHE A 280 -4.79 14.45 -3.03
N TYR A 281 -3.74 14.68 -2.23
CA TYR A 281 -2.52 15.35 -2.68
C TYR A 281 -1.87 14.61 -3.85
N TRP A 282 -1.66 13.30 -3.73
CA TRP A 282 -1.05 12.49 -4.79
C TRP A 282 -1.91 12.44 -6.05
N PHE A 283 -3.23 12.34 -5.90
CA PHE A 283 -4.12 12.40 -7.05
C PHE A 283 -4.01 13.73 -7.80
N ILE A 284 -3.98 14.86 -7.08
CA ILE A 284 -3.76 16.19 -7.68
C ILE A 284 -2.42 16.22 -8.42
N LYS A 285 -1.35 15.67 -7.81
CA LYS A 285 -0.03 15.58 -8.45
C LYS A 285 -0.05 14.73 -9.72
N MET A 286 -0.74 13.60 -9.71
CA MET A 286 -0.90 12.75 -10.91
C MET A 286 -1.60 13.51 -12.05
N ILE A 287 -2.69 14.24 -11.75
CA ILE A 287 -3.39 15.05 -12.75
C ILE A 287 -2.51 16.20 -13.25
N GLN A 288 -1.73 16.84 -12.37
CA GLN A 288 -0.77 17.87 -12.76
C GLN A 288 0.33 17.32 -13.69
N ALA A 289 0.85 16.13 -13.42
CA ALA A 289 1.85 15.48 -14.26
C ALA A 289 1.28 15.19 -15.67
N VAL A 290 0.05 14.67 -15.74
CA VAL A 290 -0.65 14.42 -17.01
C VAL A 290 -0.90 15.72 -17.78
N THR A 291 -1.45 16.74 -17.13
CA THR A 291 -1.78 18.02 -17.79
C THR A 291 -0.53 18.76 -18.28
N LYS A 292 0.58 18.71 -17.54
CA LYS A 292 1.88 19.24 -17.99
C LYS A 292 2.37 18.55 -19.27
N ARG A 293 2.10 17.25 -19.46
CA ARG A 293 2.49 16.50 -20.67
C ARG A 293 1.66 16.89 -21.90
N PHE A 294 0.41 17.29 -21.71
CA PHE A 294 -0.50 17.66 -22.81
C PHE A 294 -0.60 19.17 -23.07
N THR A 295 -0.02 20.02 -22.23
CA THR A 295 0.03 21.47 -22.49
C THR A 295 1.06 21.71 -23.62
N PRO A 296 0.65 22.18 -24.82
CA PRO A 296 1.59 22.46 -25.89
C PRO A 296 2.58 23.54 -25.45
N ALA A 297 3.85 23.38 -25.84
CA ALA A 297 4.86 24.40 -25.62
C ALA A 297 4.39 25.74 -26.22
N LYS A 298 4.48 26.84 -25.46
CA LYS A 298 4.34 28.17 -26.05
C LYS A 298 5.43 28.32 -27.10
N THR A 299 5.06 28.25 -28.37
CA THR A 299 5.92 28.61 -29.49
C THR A 299 6.19 30.11 -29.37
N VAL A 300 7.37 30.48 -28.86
CA VAL A 300 7.85 31.86 -28.95
C VAL A 300 8.26 32.08 -30.40
N VAL A 301 7.44 32.82 -31.14
CA VAL A 301 7.83 33.31 -32.47
C VAL A 301 8.86 34.40 -32.24
N VAL A 302 10.13 34.10 -32.52
CA VAL A 302 11.18 35.12 -32.59
C VAL A 302 11.04 35.79 -33.95
N GLU A 303 10.42 36.97 -34.01
CA GLU A 303 10.52 37.84 -35.19
C GLU A 303 11.98 38.28 -35.35
N LYS A 304 12.62 37.82 -36.42
CA LYS A 304 13.87 38.42 -36.88
C LYS A 304 13.54 39.73 -37.57
N THR A 305 13.83 40.84 -36.92
CA THR A 305 13.95 42.14 -37.59
C THR A 305 15.25 42.17 -38.40
N GLY A 306 15.14 42.35 -39.72
CA GLY A 306 16.27 42.82 -40.56
C GLY A 306 16.57 42.04 -41.85
N SER A 307 16.11 42.62 -42.97
CA SER A 307 16.77 42.71 -44.29
C SER A 307 17.13 41.42 -45.06
N GLY A 308 16.35 41.17 -46.13
CA GLY A 308 16.88 40.61 -47.38
C GLY A 308 16.93 39.08 -47.56
N LYS A 309 15.95 38.57 -48.32
CA LYS A 309 15.88 37.28 -49.05
C LYS A 309 15.82 35.96 -48.25
N SER A 310 14.79 35.18 -48.62
CA SER A 310 14.46 33.78 -48.27
C SER A 310 13.90 33.53 -46.87
N SER A 311 12.57 33.48 -46.79
CA SER A 311 11.83 32.97 -45.64
C SER A 311 11.81 31.44 -45.67
N SER A 312 12.62 30.81 -44.84
CA SER A 312 12.38 29.43 -44.39
C SER A 312 11.99 29.48 -42.91
N THR A 313 10.75 29.13 -42.59
CA THR A 313 10.25 29.02 -41.22
C THR A 313 10.92 27.84 -40.52
N ALA A 314 12.03 28.07 -39.82
CA ALA A 314 12.64 27.07 -38.96
C ALA A 314 11.97 27.08 -37.59
N VAL A 315 11.15 26.06 -37.31
CA VAL A 315 10.62 25.81 -35.96
C VAL A 315 11.79 25.32 -35.09
N LYS A 316 12.43 26.22 -34.35
CA LYS A 316 13.34 25.83 -33.27
C LYS A 316 12.51 25.58 -32.02
N VAL A 317 12.46 24.33 -31.58
CA VAL A 317 11.98 24.01 -30.23
C VAL A 317 12.94 24.68 -29.27
N ASP A 318 12.44 25.60 -28.47
CA ASP A 318 13.22 26.34 -27.50
C ASP A 318 13.98 25.39 -26.55
N ALA A 319 15.29 25.58 -26.42
CA ALA A 319 16.16 24.77 -25.59
C ALA A 319 15.77 24.86 -24.10
N GLU A 320 15.18 25.99 -23.70
CA GLU A 320 14.64 26.19 -22.35
C GLU A 320 13.39 25.31 -22.14
N THR A 321 12.54 25.18 -23.15
CA THR A 321 11.37 24.29 -23.14
C THR A 321 11.77 22.80 -23.07
N LEU A 322 12.80 22.39 -23.81
CA LEU A 322 13.37 21.03 -23.71
C LEU A 322 13.99 20.79 -22.32
N LYS A 323 14.67 21.78 -21.75
CA LYS A 323 15.17 21.72 -20.36
C LYS A 323 14.04 21.64 -19.35
N ARG A 324 12.96 22.43 -19.48
CA ARG A 324 11.79 22.39 -18.60
C ARG A 324 11.05 21.06 -18.67
N ARG A 325 10.98 20.43 -19.86
CA ARG A 325 10.45 19.06 -20.01
C ARG A 325 11.32 18.01 -19.33
N LYS A 326 12.64 18.08 -19.51
CA LYS A 326 13.57 17.18 -18.80
C LYS A 326 13.51 17.38 -17.29
N ALA A 327 13.50 18.63 -16.83
CA ALA A 327 13.34 18.97 -15.42
C ALA A 327 11.99 18.51 -14.86
N GLY A 328 10.90 18.64 -15.61
CA GLY A 328 9.59 18.14 -15.20
C GLY A 328 9.52 16.61 -15.12
N VAL A 329 10.22 15.90 -16.01
CA VAL A 329 10.37 14.43 -15.95
C VAL A 329 11.27 14.00 -14.80
N GLU A 330 12.31 14.77 -14.49
CA GLU A 330 13.19 14.53 -13.33
C GLU A 330 12.49 14.85 -12.00
N GLU A 331 11.68 15.90 -11.95
CA GLU A 331 10.85 16.27 -10.80
C GLU A 331 9.73 15.23 -10.60
N GLU A 332 9.10 14.75 -11.67
CA GLU A 332 8.13 13.64 -11.62
C GLU A 332 8.79 12.33 -11.17
N ARG A 333 10.01 12.03 -11.64
CA ARG A 333 10.80 10.89 -11.15
C ARG A 333 11.14 11.02 -9.67
N ALA A 334 11.57 12.20 -9.23
CA ALA A 334 11.88 12.45 -7.83
C ALA A 334 10.63 12.36 -6.95
N LEU A 335 9.47 12.82 -7.43
CA LEU A 335 8.21 12.75 -6.71
C LEU A 335 7.63 11.33 -6.60
N LEU A 336 7.79 10.50 -7.64
CA LEU A 336 7.44 9.07 -7.58
C LEU A 336 8.39 8.31 -6.65
N ASP A 337 9.70 8.55 -6.80
CA ASP A 337 10.71 7.97 -5.91
C ASP A 337 10.51 8.45 -4.43
N GLU A 338 10.08 9.70 -4.17
CA GLU A 338 9.73 10.22 -2.82
C GLU A 338 8.39 9.70 -2.28
N ALA A 339 7.44 9.38 -3.15
CA ALA A 339 6.18 8.77 -2.76
C ALA A 339 6.34 7.31 -2.30
N GLY A 340 7.53 6.71 -2.51
CA GLY A 340 7.74 5.27 -2.35
C GLY A 340 6.94 4.47 -3.38
N LEU A 341 6.73 5.03 -4.58
CA LEU A 341 5.81 4.55 -5.62
C LEU A 341 6.47 4.37 -6.99
#